data_AF-A0A6H3NTP7-F1
#
_entry.id   AF-A0A6H3NTP7-F1
#
_cell.length_a   1.000
_cell.length_b   1.000
_cell.length_c   1.000
_cell.angle_alpha   90.00
_cell.angle_beta   90.00
_cell.angle_gamma   90.00
#
_symmetry.space_group_name_H-M   'P 1'
#
loop_
_entity.id
_entity.type
_entity.pdbx_description
1 polymer ?
#
loop_
_entity_poly.entity_id
_entity_poly.type
_entity_poly.pdbx_seq_one_letter_code
_entity_poly.pdbx_strand_id
1 'polypeptide(L)'
;MFYKLLATNKDITLTILRVVLGLAIFPHGAQKVLGAFGGYGFEGTMGFFSSLGIPYFFGLLAIIAEFFGAIGLILGLFTRLAAFGIAVTMIVAAVLVHLPNGFFVNNNGYGYEYHILAVGIALPLIIKGAGSFSLDDFLAHKIEG
;
A
#
# COMPACT_ATOMS: atom_id res chain seq x y z
N MET A 1 -15.69 -11.99 13.36
CA MET A 1 -15.01 -11.76 12.06
C MET A 1 -14.08 -10.54 12.13
N PHE A 2 -14.59 -9.36 12.53
CA PHE A 2 -13.78 -8.13 12.68
C PHE A 2 -12.56 -8.27 13.58
N TYR A 3 -12.69 -8.97 14.72
CA TYR A 3 -11.55 -9.20 15.62
C TYR A 3 -10.33 -9.82 14.92
N LYS A 4 -10.53 -10.81 14.03
CA LYS A 4 -9.42 -11.46 13.31
C LYS A 4 -8.66 -10.50 12.39
N LEU A 5 -9.31 -9.44 11.91
CA LEU A 5 -8.67 -8.41 11.08
C LEU A 5 -7.84 -7.44 11.91
N LEU A 6 -8.24 -7.18 13.16
CA LEU A 6 -7.58 -6.28 14.10
C LEU A 6 -6.54 -6.97 14.98
N ALA A 7 -6.67 -8.29 15.17
CA ALA A 7 -5.80 -9.10 16.01
C ALA A 7 -4.34 -8.98 15.55
N THR A 8 -3.49 -8.62 16.50
CA THR A 8 -2.06 -8.40 16.28
C THR A 8 -1.24 -8.72 17.52
N ASN A 9 0.05 -8.96 17.31
CA ASN A 9 1.01 -9.14 18.40
C ASN A 9 1.71 -7.81 18.67
N LYS A 10 2.01 -7.53 19.94
CA LYS A 10 2.86 -6.39 20.32
C LYS A 10 4.31 -6.65 19.88
N ASP A 11 4.64 -6.18 18.69
CA ASP A 11 5.94 -6.32 18.06
C ASP A 11 6.35 -4.99 17.41
N ILE A 12 7.46 -4.42 17.87
CA ILE A 12 7.98 -3.15 17.36
C ILE A 12 8.56 -3.30 15.95
N THR A 13 9.02 -4.50 15.57
CA THR A 13 9.53 -4.80 14.22
C THR A 13 8.41 -4.62 13.20
N LEU A 14 7.20 -5.11 13.52
CA LEU A 14 6.02 -4.90 12.68
C LEU A 14 5.64 -3.43 12.59
N THR A 15 5.76 -2.67 13.69
CA THR A 15 5.53 -1.21 13.67
C THR A 15 6.48 -0.50 12.71
N ILE A 16 7.78 -0.85 12.74
CA ILE A 16 8.78 -0.27 11.84
C ILE A 16 8.43 -0.59 10.38
N LEU A 17 8.18 -1.86 10.05
CA LEU A 17 7.79 -2.28 8.71
C LEU A 17 6.54 -1.54 8.23
N ARG A 18 5.54 -1.43 9.10
CA ARG A 18 4.26 -0.76 8.83
C ARG A 18 4.44 0.71 8.52
N VAL A 19 5.14 1.44 9.38
CA VAL A 19 5.35 2.89 9.22
C VAL A 19 6.24 3.17 8.01
N VAL A 20 7.31 2.40 7.80
CA VAL A 20 8.20 2.57 6.64
C VAL A 20 7.45 2.32 5.33
N LEU A 21 6.68 1.22 5.24
CA LEU A 21 5.88 0.96 4.04
C LEU A 21 4.84 2.04 3.80
N GLY A 22 4.12 2.46 4.85
CA GLY A 22 3.13 3.52 4.76
C GLY A 22 3.75 4.84 4.28
N LEU A 23 4.87 5.27 4.86
CA LEU A 23 5.56 6.49 4.46
C LEU A 23 6.14 6.41 3.04
N ALA A 24 6.61 5.24 2.60
CA ALA A 24 7.12 5.05 1.25
C ALA A 24 6.01 5.07 0.20
N ILE A 25 4.83 4.53 0.52
CA ILE A 25 3.70 4.43 -0.42
C ILE A 25 2.85 5.71 -0.45
N PHE A 26 2.77 6.44 0.67
CA PHE A 26 1.92 7.64 0.77
C PHE A 26 2.18 8.69 -0.33
N PRO A 27 3.44 9.04 -0.69
CA PRO A 27 3.69 9.95 -1.80
C PRO A 27 3.10 9.49 -3.13
N HIS A 28 3.13 8.18 -3.43
CA HIS A 28 2.54 7.62 -4.65
C HIS A 28 1.01 7.72 -4.63
N GLY A 29 0.38 7.45 -3.49
CA GLY A 29 -1.06 7.69 -3.31
C GLY A 29 -1.42 9.17 -3.43
N ALA A 30 -0.61 10.07 -2.86
CA ALA A 30 -0.82 11.51 -2.89
C ALA A 30 -0.62 12.10 -4.29
N GLN A 31 0.31 11.56 -5.08
CA GLN A 31 0.45 11.86 -6.51
C GLN A 31 -0.84 11.53 -7.27
N LYS A 32 -1.44 10.37 -6.95
CA LYS A 32 -2.63 9.87 -7.62
C LYS A 32 -3.92 10.58 -7.22
N VAL A 33 -4.08 10.97 -5.95
CA VAL A 33 -5.31 11.62 -5.48
C VAL A 33 -5.21 13.14 -5.61
N LEU A 34 -4.12 13.72 -5.12
CA LEU A 34 -4.01 15.16 -4.88
C LEU A 34 -3.18 15.89 -5.95
N GLY A 35 -2.48 15.16 -6.81
CA GLY A 35 -1.49 15.76 -7.72
C GLY A 35 -0.25 16.31 -6.99
N ALA A 36 -0.07 15.94 -5.72
CA ALA A 36 1.10 16.31 -4.93
C ALA A 36 2.37 15.68 -5.51
N PHE A 37 3.55 16.19 -5.15
CA PHE A 37 4.85 15.63 -5.56
C PHE A 37 5.00 15.50 -7.10
N GLY A 38 4.41 16.43 -7.86
CA GLY A 38 4.45 16.41 -9.32
C GLY A 38 3.59 15.33 -9.97
N GLY A 39 2.63 14.75 -9.23
CA GLY A 39 1.71 13.73 -9.74
C GLY A 39 0.60 14.31 -10.63
N TYR A 40 -0.08 13.41 -11.35
CA TYR A 40 -1.14 13.78 -12.30
C TYR A 40 -2.49 14.14 -11.65
N GLY A 41 -2.63 13.91 -10.34
CA GLY A 41 -3.92 14.02 -9.66
C GLY A 41 -4.90 12.94 -10.11
N PHE A 42 -6.11 12.96 -9.55
CA PHE A 42 -7.09 11.90 -9.75
C PHE A 42 -7.48 11.72 -11.22
N GLU A 43 -7.89 12.80 -11.88
CA GLU A 43 -8.34 12.74 -13.27
C GLU A 43 -7.22 12.29 -14.22
N GLY A 44 -6.01 12.85 -14.06
CA GLY A 44 -4.87 12.48 -14.88
C GLY A 44 -4.40 11.04 -14.65
N THR A 45 -4.45 10.57 -13.40
CA THR A 45 -4.13 9.16 -13.07
C THR A 45 -5.16 8.21 -13.68
N MET A 46 -6.45 8.51 -13.59
CA MET A 46 -7.49 7.69 -14.20
C MET A 46 -7.41 7.69 -15.73
N GLY A 47 -7.04 8.82 -16.34
CA GLY A 47 -6.73 8.89 -17.77
C GLY A 47 -5.55 8.00 -18.16
N PHE A 48 -4.46 8.04 -17.38
CA PHE A 48 -3.30 7.15 -17.60
C PHE A 48 -3.69 5.67 -17.48
N PHE A 49 -4.42 5.29 -16.43
CA PHE A 49 -4.92 3.92 -16.26
C PHE A 49 -5.83 3.48 -17.40
N SER A 50 -6.70 4.35 -17.90
CA SER A 50 -7.53 4.06 -19.07
C SER A 50 -6.68 3.82 -20.32
N SER A 51 -5.57 4.55 -20.49
CA SER A 51 -4.65 4.35 -21.63
C SER A 51 -3.94 2.98 -21.59
N LEU A 52 -3.78 2.40 -20.39
CA LEU A 52 -3.29 1.04 -20.18
C LEU A 52 -4.39 -0.03 -20.28
N GLY A 53 -5.64 0.36 -20.57
CA GLY A 53 -6.78 -0.56 -20.62
C GLY A 53 -7.26 -1.04 -19.24
N ILE A 54 -6.85 -0.39 -18.15
CA ILE A 54 -7.28 -0.73 -16.79
C ILE A 54 -8.72 -0.21 -16.59
N PRO A 55 -9.69 -1.07 -16.26
CA PRO A 55 -11.05 -0.63 -15.99
C PRO A 55 -11.11 0.33 -14.79
N TYR A 56 -12.00 1.32 -14.87
CA TYR A 56 -12.15 2.38 -13.86
C TYR A 56 -12.20 1.85 -12.43
N PHE A 57 -12.95 0.76 -12.21
CA PHE A 57 -13.08 0.14 -10.90
C PHE A 57 -11.74 -0.30 -10.30
N PHE A 58 -10.88 -0.96 -11.08
CA PHE A 58 -9.56 -1.40 -10.61
C PHE A 58 -8.60 -0.23 -10.44
N GLY A 59 -8.68 0.78 -11.30
CA GLY A 59 -7.94 2.03 -11.12
C GLY A 59 -8.29 2.72 -9.81
N LEU A 60 -9.58 2.83 -9.49
CA LEU A 60 -10.05 3.39 -8.22
C LEU A 60 -9.56 2.58 -7.02
N LEU A 61 -9.59 1.24 -7.09
CA LEU A 61 -9.06 0.39 -6.02
C LEU A 61 -7.57 0.61 -5.77
N ALA A 62 -6.76 0.74 -6.83
CA ALA A 62 -5.33 1.05 -6.70
C ALA A 62 -5.10 2.40 -6.02
N ILE A 63 -5.86 3.43 -6.40
CA ILE A 63 -5.77 4.77 -5.78
C ILE A 63 -6.15 4.70 -4.29
N ILE A 64 -7.23 4.01 -3.96
CA ILE A 64 -7.67 3.84 -2.57
C ILE A 64 -6.62 3.10 -1.76
N ALA A 65 -6.08 2.01 -2.31
CA ALA A 65 -5.08 1.19 -1.64
C ALA A 65 -3.79 1.98 -1.37
N GLU A 66 -3.30 2.75 -2.33
CA GLU A 66 -2.06 3.51 -2.13
C GLU A 66 -2.25 4.73 -1.22
N PHE A 67 -3.33 5.49 -1.36
CA PHE A 67 -3.53 6.68 -0.55
C PHE A 67 -4.06 6.36 0.84
N PHE A 68 -5.26 5.78 0.92
CA PHE A 68 -5.89 5.48 2.20
C PHE A 68 -5.27 4.27 2.87
N GLY A 69 -4.78 3.28 2.10
CA GLY A 69 -4.05 2.17 2.68
C GLY A 69 -2.73 2.62 3.32
N ALA A 70 -1.98 3.55 2.71
CA ALA A 70 -0.77 4.08 3.33
C ALA A 70 -1.05 4.84 4.63
N ILE A 71 -2.10 5.67 4.66
CA ILE A 71 -2.56 6.33 5.89
C ILE A 71 -2.96 5.29 6.95
N GLY A 72 -3.73 4.27 6.54
CA GLY A 72 -4.13 3.16 7.40
C GLY A 72 -2.92 2.43 7.99
N LEU A 73 -1.88 2.16 7.19
CA LEU A 73 -0.62 1.60 7.69
C LEU A 73 0.05 2.52 8.70
N ILE A 74 0.24 3.80 8.40
CA ILE A 74 0.92 4.73 9.33
C ILE A 74 0.22 4.72 10.70
N LEU A 75 -1.10 4.83 10.71
CA LEU A 75 -1.92 4.82 11.92
C LEU A 75 -2.05 3.42 12.57
N GLY A 76 -1.74 2.36 11.82
CA GLY A 76 -1.99 0.98 12.21
C GLY A 76 -3.47 0.67 12.35
N LEU A 77 -4.28 1.12 11.39
CA LEU A 77 -5.72 0.89 11.30
C LEU A 77 -6.04 0.03 10.05
N PHE A 78 -6.75 -1.07 10.26
CA PHE A 78 -7.04 -2.10 9.26
C PHE A 78 -5.77 -2.58 8.53
N THR A 79 -4.70 -2.78 9.27
CA THR A 79 -3.34 -2.98 8.74
C THR A 79 -3.27 -4.14 7.74
N ARG A 80 -3.94 -5.26 8.02
CA ARG A 80 -3.96 -6.43 7.12
C ARG A 80 -4.59 -6.09 5.77
N LEU A 81 -5.69 -5.35 5.79
CA LEU A 81 -6.42 -4.96 4.58
C LEU A 81 -5.62 -3.92 3.79
N ALA A 82 -5.07 -2.92 4.47
CA ALA A 82 -4.23 -1.89 3.86
C ALA A 82 -2.97 -2.49 3.22
N ALA A 83 -2.24 -3.34 3.94
CA ALA A 83 -1.06 -4.02 3.43
C ALA A 83 -1.39 -4.95 2.24
N PHE A 84 -2.52 -5.65 2.29
CA PHE A 84 -2.99 -6.48 1.18
C PHE A 84 -3.28 -5.65 -0.07
N GLY A 85 -4.04 -4.56 0.06
CA GLY A 85 -4.33 -3.67 -1.07
C GLY A 85 -3.07 -3.09 -1.70
N ILE A 86 -2.11 -2.65 -0.86
CA ILE A 86 -0.81 -2.15 -1.32
C ILE A 86 -0.03 -3.26 -2.03
N ALA A 87 0.06 -4.46 -1.46
CA ALA A 87 0.78 -5.57 -2.09
C ALA A 87 0.21 -5.93 -3.47
N VAL A 88 -1.12 -6.02 -3.59
CA VAL A 88 -1.78 -6.26 -4.89
C VAL A 88 -1.46 -5.14 -5.88
N THR A 89 -1.55 -3.88 -5.43
CA THR A 89 -1.27 -2.73 -6.29
C THR A 89 0.18 -2.73 -6.78
N MET A 90 1.14 -3.06 -5.90
CA MET A 90 2.55 -3.17 -6.25
C MET A 90 2.83 -4.31 -7.23
N ILE A 91 2.17 -5.46 -7.08
CA ILE A 91 2.30 -6.57 -8.03
C ILE A 91 1.76 -6.17 -9.41
N VAL A 92 0.58 -5.54 -9.46
CA VAL A 92 -0.04 -5.12 -10.71
C VAL A 92 0.81 -4.04 -11.40
N ALA A 93 1.28 -3.04 -10.65
CA ALA A 93 2.16 -2.00 -11.18
C ALA A 93 3.48 -2.59 -11.71
N ALA A 94 4.08 -3.53 -10.98
CA ALA A 94 5.28 -4.22 -11.42
C ALA A 94 5.07 -4.92 -12.76
N VAL A 95 4.00 -5.72 -12.89
CA VAL A 95 3.74 -6.52 -14.10
C VAL A 95 3.34 -5.65 -15.30
N LEU A 96 2.45 -4.68 -15.10
CA LEU A 96 1.87 -3.92 -16.22
C LEU A 96 2.77 -2.76 -16.70
N VAL A 97 3.57 -2.18 -15.81
CA VAL A 97 4.29 -0.92 -16.11
C VAL A 97 5.81 -1.09 -16.02
N HIS A 98 6.31 -1.81 -15.01
CA HIS A 98 7.74 -1.81 -14.71
C HIS A 98 8.50 -3.04 -15.19
N LEU A 99 7.83 -4.16 -15.47
CA LEU A 99 8.46 -5.39 -15.95
C LEU A 99 9.23 -5.18 -17.27
N PRO A 100 8.71 -4.42 -18.26
CA PRO A 100 9.47 -4.11 -19.48
C PRO A 100 10.75 -3.28 -19.22
N ASN A 101 10.80 -2.55 -18.11
CA ASN A 101 11.97 -1.76 -17.73
C ASN A 101 13.05 -2.63 -17.07
N GLY A 102 12.81 -3.90 -16.78
CA GLY A 102 13.78 -4.76 -16.09
C GLY A 102 13.90 -4.45 -14.58
N PHE A 103 14.92 -5.02 -13.94
CA PHE A 103 15.04 -5.02 -12.48
C PHE A 103 15.40 -3.65 -11.89
N PHE A 104 16.47 -3.03 -12.41
CA PHE A 104 17.04 -1.79 -11.90
C PHE A 104 16.47 -0.55 -12.56
N VAL A 105 16.66 0.60 -11.92
CA VAL A 105 16.54 1.90 -12.59
C VAL A 105 17.50 1.96 -13.79
N ASN A 106 16.97 2.34 -14.94
CA ASN A 106 17.74 2.48 -16.17
C ASN A 106 17.17 3.57 -17.08
N ASN A 107 17.69 3.67 -18.30
CA ASN A 107 17.27 4.68 -19.28
C ASN A 107 15.82 4.53 -19.74
N ASN A 108 15.18 3.39 -19.51
CA ASN A 108 13.77 3.15 -19.81
C ASN A 108 12.85 3.56 -18.63
N GLY A 109 13.43 4.00 -17.51
CA GLY A 109 12.72 4.44 -16.31
C GLY A 109 13.03 3.58 -15.09
N TYR A 110 12.11 3.60 -14.12
CA TYR A 110 12.24 2.81 -12.90
C TYR A 110 11.94 1.33 -13.17
N GLY A 111 12.80 0.44 -12.69
CA GLY A 111 12.60 -1.00 -12.71
C GLY A 111 11.62 -1.50 -11.63
N TYR A 112 11.44 -2.82 -11.53
CA TYR A 112 10.49 -3.43 -10.59
C TYR A 112 11.07 -3.76 -9.19
N GLU A 113 12.33 -3.45 -8.91
CA GLU A 113 12.99 -3.74 -7.61
C GLU A 113 12.23 -3.17 -6.40
N TYR A 114 11.74 -1.93 -6.49
CA TYR A 114 10.97 -1.27 -5.42
C TYR A 114 9.70 -2.06 -5.07
N HIS A 115 9.02 -2.60 -6.08
CA HIS A 115 7.77 -3.34 -5.90
C HIS A 115 8.01 -4.64 -5.15
N ILE A 116 9.12 -5.33 -5.40
CA ILE A 116 9.51 -6.54 -4.66
C ILE A 116 9.73 -6.21 -3.19
N LEU A 117 10.46 -5.12 -2.90
CA LEU A 117 10.70 -4.70 -1.52
C LEU A 117 9.39 -4.31 -0.81
N ALA A 118 8.52 -3.56 -1.47
CA ALA A 118 7.22 -3.17 -0.92
C ALA A 118 6.34 -4.39 -0.60
N VAL A 119 6.26 -5.37 -1.52
CA VAL A 119 5.55 -6.63 -1.29
C VAL A 119 6.19 -7.43 -0.15
N GLY A 120 7.52 -7.53 -0.14
CA GLY A 120 8.27 -8.21 0.92
C GLY A 120 7.99 -7.64 2.32
N ILE A 121 7.84 -6.32 2.42
CA ILE A 121 7.47 -5.64 3.68
C ILE A 121 5.98 -5.82 4.01
N ALA A 122 5.11 -5.82 3.00
CA ALA A 122 3.67 -5.98 3.19
C ALA A 122 3.29 -7.39 3.71
N LEU A 123 3.98 -8.44 3.27
CA LEU A 123 3.66 -9.83 3.62
C LEU A 123 3.65 -10.11 5.13
N PRO A 124 4.69 -9.74 5.91
CA PRO A 124 4.65 -9.85 7.37
C PRO A 124 3.46 -9.14 8.01
N LEU A 125 3.05 -7.97 7.49
CA LEU A 125 1.92 -7.20 8.01
C LEU A 125 0.58 -7.88 7.71
N ILE A 126 0.44 -8.48 6.52
CA ILE A 126 -0.75 -9.27 6.15
C ILE A 126 -0.89 -10.49 7.07
N ILE A 127 0.23 -11.16 7.39
CA ILE A 127 0.25 -12.40 8.15
C ILE A 127 0.13 -12.15 9.66
N LYS A 128 0.90 -11.22 10.21
CA LYS A 128 1.03 -10.97 11.66
C LYS A 128 0.24 -9.76 12.18
N GLY A 129 -0.26 -8.90 11.30
CA GLY A 129 -1.04 -7.71 11.67
C GLY A 129 -0.18 -6.48 11.93
N ALA A 130 -0.72 -5.56 12.73
CA ALA A 130 -0.26 -4.18 12.87
C ALA A 130 0.99 -3.93 13.73
N GLY A 131 1.34 -4.83 14.64
CA GLY A 131 2.41 -4.59 15.60
C GLY A 131 2.00 -3.64 16.74
N SER A 132 3.01 -3.22 17.50
CA SER A 132 2.86 -2.23 18.58
C SER A 132 2.39 -0.86 18.07
N PHE A 133 1.84 -0.03 18.98
CA PHE A 133 1.39 1.35 18.70
C PHE A 133 0.46 1.43 17.47
N SER A 134 -0.54 0.54 17.42
CA SER A 134 -1.54 0.48 16.35
C SER A 134 -2.93 0.79 16.88
N LEU A 135 -3.76 1.42 16.06
CA LEU A 135 -5.19 1.53 16.34
C LEU A 135 -5.88 0.16 16.32
N ASP A 136 -5.37 -0.80 15.54
CA ASP A 136 -5.83 -2.19 15.51
C ASP A 136 -5.70 -2.84 16.90
N ASP A 137 -4.55 -2.71 17.56
CA ASP A 137 -4.33 -3.22 18.93
C ASP A 137 -5.29 -2.56 19.93
N PHE A 138 -5.44 -1.23 19.85
CA PHE A 138 -6.36 -0.48 20.71
C PHE A 138 -7.82 -0.91 20.54
N LEU A 139 -8.28 -1.07 19.29
CA LEU A 139 -9.65 -1.47 18.99
C LEU A 139 -9.91 -2.94 19.34
N ALA A 140 -8.93 -3.82 19.11
CA ALA A 140 -9.04 -5.25 19.46
C ALA A 140 -9.27 -5.44 20.97
N HIS A 141 -8.50 -4.73 21.81
CA HIS A 141 -8.68 -4.77 23.28
C HIS A 141 -10.08 -4.31 23.72
N LYS A 142 -10.68 -3.33 23.02
CA LYS A 142 -12.02 -2.81 23.35
C LYS A 142 -13.16 -3.73 22.88
N ILE A 143 -12.91 -4.62 21.92
CA ILE A 143 -13.91 -5.56 21.40
C ILE A 143 -13.93 -6.86 22.22
N GLU A 144 -12.80 -7.24 22.83
CA GLU A 144 -12.71 -8.44 23.68
C GLU A 144 -13.03 -8.19 25.16
N GLY A 145 -12.84 -6.97 25.66
CA GLY A 145 -13.20 -6.57 27.02
C GLY A 145 -14.64 -6.12 27.15
#